data_AF-A0A2J0Q6W7-F1
#
_entry.id   AF-A0A2J0Q6W7-F1
#
_cell.length_a   1.000
_cell.length_b   1.000
_cell.length_c   1.000
_cell.angle_alpha   90.00
_cell.angle_beta   90.00
_cell.angle_gamma   90.00
#
_symmetry.space_group_name_H-M   'P 1'
#
loop_
_entity.id
_entity.type
_entity.pdbx_description
1 polymer ?
#
loop_
_entity_poly.entity_id
_entity_poly.type
_entity_poly.pdbx_seq_one_letter_code
_entity_poly.pdbx_strand_id
1 'polypeptide(L)'
;MKNSFNQLNNNKNRQNKSWFKRWVVVFVLVIISIGIIWVGYQGSEYATRQRALKAEQKLQDDYENMLKADTYGGKTPEETMDLFIAALENGDIELASKYFVLEKQDQWKERLNDYKARGLLTDFSIEWERIRKTWTKNKSEDVVYFRYINIVKDDTSTILNGQKIKIPAGEYSNNAEFVSYPSGVWKIRVL
;
A
#
# COMPACT_ATOMS: atom_id res chain seq x y z
N MET A 1 96.55 -1.51 -16.92
CA MET A 1 95.29 -1.69 -17.69
C MET A 1 94.24 -2.39 -16.83
N LYS A 2 93.21 -1.65 -16.39
CA LYS A 2 91.84 -2.06 -15.96
C LYS A 2 91.29 -1.00 -15.00
N ASN A 3 90.86 0.15 -15.55
CA ASN A 3 90.29 1.24 -14.76
C ASN A 3 89.03 1.84 -15.42
N SER A 4 88.23 1.02 -16.12
CA SER A 4 87.06 1.49 -16.88
C SER A 4 85.74 0.76 -16.58
N PHE A 5 85.75 -0.35 -15.81
CA PHE A 5 84.53 -1.14 -15.58
C PHE A 5 83.68 -0.70 -14.38
N ASN A 6 84.23 0.02 -13.39
CA ASN A 6 83.50 0.40 -12.16
C ASN A 6 82.77 1.75 -12.22
N GLN A 7 82.90 2.52 -13.30
CA GLN A 7 82.23 3.83 -13.41
C GLN A 7 80.87 3.79 -14.15
N LEU A 8 80.54 2.69 -14.82
CA LEU A 8 79.28 2.57 -15.58
C LEU A 8 78.08 2.10 -14.73
N ASN A 9 78.31 1.55 -13.53
CA ASN A 9 77.23 0.98 -12.71
C ASN A 9 76.62 1.98 -11.69
N ASN A 10 77.34 3.04 -11.33
CA ASN A 10 76.87 4.00 -10.32
C ASN A 10 76.02 5.15 -10.88
N ASN A 11 75.97 5.35 -12.21
CA ASN A 11 75.24 6.47 -12.82
C ASN A 11 73.81 6.10 -13.31
N LYS A 12 73.53 4.81 -13.57
CA LYS A 12 72.16 4.34 -13.91
C LYS A 12 71.19 4.41 -12.72
N ASN A 13 71.68 4.37 -11.48
CA ASN A 13 70.86 4.39 -10.27
C ASN A 13 70.43 5.80 -9.80
N ARG A 14 71.02 6.88 -10.34
CA ARG A 14 70.69 8.27 -9.95
C ARG A 14 69.67 8.92 -10.89
N GLN A 15 69.71 8.66 -12.20
CA GLN A 15 68.74 9.24 -13.16
C GLN A 15 67.35 8.59 -13.10
N ASN A 16 67.26 7.26 -12.91
CA ASN A 16 65.96 6.56 -12.83
C ASN A 16 65.14 6.91 -11.58
N LYS A 17 65.78 7.46 -10.54
CA LYS A 17 65.13 7.76 -9.25
C LYS A 17 64.29 9.04 -9.27
N SER A 18 64.50 9.96 -10.23
CA SER A 18 63.73 11.22 -10.32
C SER A 18 62.53 11.13 -11.29
N TRP A 19 62.68 10.38 -12.38
CA TRP A 19 61.60 10.01 -13.31
C TRP A 19 60.51 9.19 -12.59
N PHE A 20 60.90 8.16 -11.84
CA PHE A 20 59.97 7.28 -11.14
C PHE A 20 59.19 8.05 -10.05
N LYS A 21 59.82 9.03 -9.39
CA LYS A 21 59.15 9.91 -8.42
C LYS A 21 58.05 10.78 -9.05
N ARG A 22 58.19 11.24 -10.29
CA ARG A 22 57.15 12.01 -11.00
C ARG A 22 55.94 11.14 -11.35
N TRP A 23 56.19 9.91 -11.81
CA TRP A 23 55.11 8.95 -12.10
C TRP A 23 54.39 8.47 -10.83
N VAL A 24 55.10 8.29 -9.72
CA VAL A 24 54.48 7.96 -8.42
C VAL A 24 53.47 9.02 -8.00
N VAL A 25 53.78 10.31 -8.16
CA VAL A 25 52.82 11.39 -7.84
C VAL A 25 51.59 11.33 -8.75
N VAL A 26 51.76 11.07 -10.05
CA VAL A 26 50.64 10.92 -10.99
C VAL A 26 49.77 9.71 -10.62
N PHE A 27 50.38 8.57 -10.27
CA PHE A 27 49.64 7.39 -9.83
C PHE A 27 48.87 7.63 -8.52
N VAL A 28 49.46 8.34 -7.56
CA VAL A 28 48.77 8.71 -6.32
C VAL A 28 47.56 9.60 -6.61
N LEU A 29 47.68 10.58 -7.51
CA LEU A 29 46.55 11.45 -7.88
C LEU A 29 45.44 10.69 -8.62
N VAL A 30 45.79 9.72 -9.47
CA VAL A 30 44.81 8.85 -10.15
C VAL A 30 44.08 7.97 -9.14
N ILE A 31 44.79 7.38 -8.17
CA ILE A 31 44.16 6.56 -7.11
C ILE A 31 43.22 7.41 -6.25
N ILE A 32 43.62 8.63 -5.89
CA ILE A 32 42.76 9.57 -5.14
C ILE A 32 41.50 9.91 -5.95
N SER A 33 41.66 10.19 -7.25
CA SER A 33 40.54 10.52 -8.14
C SER A 33 39.55 9.35 -8.27
N ILE A 34 40.06 8.12 -8.41
CA ILE A 34 39.23 6.90 -8.42
C ILE A 34 38.51 6.71 -7.08
N GLY A 35 39.19 6.97 -5.96
CA GLY A 35 38.57 6.92 -4.63
C GLY A 35 37.43 7.92 -4.46
N ILE A 36 37.59 9.15 -4.97
CA ILE A 36 36.54 10.20 -4.93
C ILE A 36 35.33 9.78 -5.78
N ILE A 37 35.55 9.25 -6.98
CA ILE A 37 34.47 8.76 -7.86
C ILE A 37 33.73 7.60 -7.20
N TRP A 38 34.45 6.66 -6.58
CA TRP A 38 33.87 5.50 -5.90
C TRP A 38 33.02 5.91 -4.69
N VAL A 39 33.52 6.83 -3.84
CA VAL A 39 32.77 7.38 -2.70
C VAL A 39 31.54 8.16 -3.14
N GLY A 40 31.63 8.94 -4.23
CA GLY A 40 30.50 9.68 -4.79
C GLY A 40 29.38 8.76 -5.32
N TYR A 41 29.76 7.72 -6.06
CA TYR A 41 28.80 6.71 -6.56
C TYR A 41 28.13 5.95 -5.41
N GLN A 42 28.90 5.44 -4.45
CA GLN A 42 28.37 4.65 -3.32
C GLN A 42 27.52 5.50 -2.35
N GLY A 43 27.91 6.76 -2.12
CA GLY A 43 27.19 7.69 -1.24
C GLY A 43 25.84 8.13 -1.81
N SER A 44 25.73 8.24 -3.13
CA SER A 44 24.48 8.63 -3.80
C SER A 44 23.40 7.56 -3.67
N GLU A 45 23.76 6.27 -3.78
CA GLU A 45 22.81 5.16 -3.59
C GLU A 45 22.39 5.02 -2.12
N TYR A 46 23.33 5.15 -1.17
CA TYR A 46 23.04 5.08 0.26
C TYR A 46 22.08 6.21 0.69
N ALA A 47 22.35 7.44 0.26
CA ALA A 47 21.48 8.58 0.55
C ALA A 47 20.08 8.42 -0.09
N THR A 48 20.01 7.87 -1.29
CA THR A 48 18.74 7.63 -1.99
C THR A 48 17.91 6.55 -1.31
N ARG A 49 18.53 5.43 -0.89
CA ARG A 49 17.86 4.37 -0.12
C ARG A 49 17.34 4.89 1.21
N GLN A 50 18.12 5.69 1.94
CA GLN A 50 17.67 6.27 3.21
C GLN A 50 16.50 7.25 3.03
N ARG A 51 16.46 8.01 1.93
CA ARG A 51 15.32 8.87 1.61
C ARG A 51 14.08 8.05 1.25
N ALA A 52 14.24 6.98 0.48
CA ALA A 52 13.14 6.07 0.15
C ALA A 52 12.55 5.42 1.41
N LEU A 53 13.38 4.87 2.29
CA LEU A 53 12.94 4.29 3.57
C LEU A 53 12.21 5.31 4.45
N LYS A 54 12.73 6.54 4.56
CA LYS A 54 12.05 7.60 5.32
C LYS A 54 10.72 8.02 4.69
N ALA A 55 10.63 8.04 3.37
CA ALA A 55 9.39 8.35 2.66
C ALA A 55 8.35 7.24 2.89
N GLU A 56 8.76 5.97 2.82
CA GLU A 56 7.90 4.82 3.13
C GLU A 56 7.41 4.85 4.58
N GLN A 57 8.30 5.09 5.54
CA GLN A 57 7.93 5.25 6.96
C GLN A 57 6.94 6.39 7.14
N LYS A 58 7.19 7.54 6.53
CA LYS A 58 6.28 8.68 6.63
C LYS A 58 4.90 8.35 6.05
N LEU A 59 4.83 7.65 4.92
CA LEU A 59 3.55 7.24 4.33
C LEU A 59 2.80 6.26 5.25
N GLN A 60 3.51 5.34 5.90
CA GLN A 60 2.92 4.44 6.90
C GLN A 60 2.41 5.20 8.13
N ASP A 61 3.22 6.11 8.69
CA ASP A 61 2.84 6.93 9.83
C ASP A 61 1.63 7.81 9.51
N ASP A 62 1.63 8.46 8.35
CA ASP A 62 0.52 9.30 7.88
C ASP A 62 -0.76 8.46 7.74
N TYR A 63 -0.66 7.26 7.14
CA TYR A 63 -1.80 6.34 7.03
C TYR A 63 -2.31 5.89 8.41
N GLU A 64 -1.43 5.48 9.32
CA GLU A 64 -1.83 5.14 10.69
C GLU A 64 -2.51 6.29 11.42
N ASN A 65 -2.01 7.51 11.24
CA ASN A 65 -2.61 8.71 11.83
C ASN A 65 -4.01 8.96 11.27
N MET A 66 -4.22 8.73 9.96
CA MET A 66 -5.56 8.81 9.36
C MET A 66 -6.51 7.76 9.96
N LEU A 67 -6.04 6.52 10.15
CA LEU A 67 -6.85 5.46 10.78
C LEU A 67 -7.19 5.78 12.25
N LYS A 68 -6.27 6.38 13.00
CA LYS A 68 -6.48 6.82 14.38
C LYS A 68 -7.43 8.02 14.48
N ALA A 69 -7.39 8.92 13.49
CA ALA A 69 -8.25 10.10 13.43
C ALA A 69 -9.67 9.77 12.94
N ASP A 70 -9.85 8.66 12.23
CA ASP A 70 -11.16 8.24 11.71
C ASP A 70 -12.04 7.64 12.82
N THR A 71 -13.04 8.40 13.24
CA THR A 71 -13.99 8.04 14.29
C THR A 71 -15.36 7.60 13.76
N TYR A 72 -15.51 7.44 12.44
CA TYR A 72 -16.80 7.04 11.86
C TYR A 72 -16.98 5.53 11.94
N GLY A 73 -17.96 5.07 12.69
CA GLY A 73 -18.27 3.65 12.81
C GLY A 73 -18.77 3.30 14.21
N GLY A 74 -19.27 2.09 14.36
CA GLY A 74 -19.72 1.55 15.64
C GLY A 74 -18.58 0.94 16.43
N LYS A 75 -18.79 0.72 17.73
CA LYS A 75 -17.89 -0.05 18.60
C LYS A 75 -17.94 -1.54 18.27
N THR A 76 -18.95 -1.98 17.53
CA THR A 76 -19.08 -3.32 16.98
C THR A 76 -19.34 -3.29 15.46
N PRO A 77 -19.04 -4.39 14.74
CA PRO A 77 -19.44 -4.52 13.35
C PRO A 77 -20.95 -4.34 13.14
N GLU A 78 -21.76 -4.88 14.05
CA GLU A 78 -23.21 -4.81 13.99
C GLU A 78 -23.70 -3.36 14.14
N GLU A 79 -23.15 -2.60 15.09
CA GLU A 79 -23.45 -1.18 15.27
C GLU A 79 -23.01 -0.35 14.05
N THR A 80 -21.88 -0.71 13.42
CA THR A 80 -21.43 -0.06 12.18
C THR A 80 -22.40 -0.31 11.03
N MET A 81 -22.95 -1.52 10.93
CA MET A 81 -23.96 -1.85 9.94
C MET A 81 -25.27 -1.09 10.21
N ASP A 82 -25.69 -0.94 11.47
CA ASP A 82 -26.88 -0.14 11.84
C ASP A 82 -26.70 1.33 11.42
N LEU A 83 -25.54 1.91 11.72
CA LEU A 83 -25.20 3.29 11.34
C LEU A 83 -25.18 3.49 9.82
N PHE A 84 -24.65 2.50 9.09
CA PHE A 84 -24.63 2.51 7.64
C PHE A 84 -26.03 2.47 7.04
N ILE A 85 -26.87 1.53 7.50
CA ILE A 85 -28.27 1.40 7.05
C ILE A 85 -29.05 2.69 7.36
N ALA A 86 -28.90 3.25 8.55
CA ALA A 86 -29.56 4.52 8.92
C ALA A 86 -29.12 5.69 8.01
N ALA A 87 -27.84 5.75 7.61
CA ALA A 87 -27.38 6.76 6.66
C ALA A 87 -27.96 6.56 5.25
N LEU A 88 -28.10 5.31 4.79
CA LEU A 88 -28.77 5.00 3.52
C LEU A 88 -30.24 5.41 3.53
N GLU A 89 -30.97 5.10 4.61
CA GLU A 89 -32.39 5.44 4.77
C GLU A 89 -32.63 6.95 4.77
N ASN A 90 -31.70 7.70 5.37
CA ASN A 90 -31.71 9.17 5.36
C ASN A 90 -31.19 9.76 4.03
N GLY A 91 -30.70 8.92 3.11
CA GLY A 91 -30.11 9.35 1.84
C GLY A 91 -28.81 10.14 2.00
N ASP A 92 -28.13 10.03 3.14
CA ASP A 92 -26.86 10.68 3.45
C ASP A 92 -25.70 9.83 2.93
N ILE A 93 -25.40 10.02 1.64
CA ILE A 93 -24.37 9.28 0.93
C ILE A 93 -22.98 9.56 1.49
N GLU A 94 -22.73 10.80 1.92
CA GLU A 94 -21.44 11.21 2.47
C GLU A 94 -21.16 10.47 3.78
N LEU A 95 -22.16 10.38 4.66
CA LEU A 95 -22.03 9.65 5.90
C LEU A 95 -21.97 8.13 5.65
N ALA A 96 -22.82 7.61 4.76
CA ALA A 96 -22.83 6.18 4.43
C ALA A 96 -21.48 5.70 3.89
N SER A 97 -20.81 6.49 3.03
CA SER A 97 -19.50 6.13 2.50
C SER A 97 -18.41 6.12 3.57
N LYS A 98 -18.52 6.94 4.62
CA LYS A 98 -17.51 7.02 5.70
C LYS A 98 -17.46 5.78 6.58
N TYR A 99 -18.49 4.94 6.59
CA TYR A 99 -18.46 3.67 7.34
C TYR A 99 -17.61 2.59 6.65
N PHE A 100 -17.16 2.83 5.41
CA PHE A 100 -16.20 1.98 4.74
C PHE A 100 -14.76 2.34 5.14
N VAL A 101 -13.86 1.38 4.92
CA VAL A 101 -12.41 1.61 5.01
C VAL A 101 -11.97 2.75 4.09
N LEU A 102 -10.97 3.54 4.52
CA LEU A 102 -10.52 4.77 3.86
C LEU A 102 -10.33 4.61 2.34
N GLU A 103 -9.67 3.54 1.93
CA GLU A 103 -9.36 3.25 0.53
C GLU A 103 -10.59 2.95 -0.36
N LYS A 104 -11.77 2.74 0.26
CA LYS A 104 -13.01 2.44 -0.46
C LYS A 104 -14.09 3.52 -0.33
N GLN A 105 -13.88 4.57 0.47
CA GLN A 105 -14.93 5.57 0.73
C GLN A 105 -15.37 6.27 -0.57
N ASP A 106 -14.42 6.72 -1.41
CA ASP A 106 -14.75 7.37 -2.68
C ASP A 106 -15.48 6.44 -3.65
N GLN A 107 -15.03 5.19 -3.75
CA GLN A 107 -15.66 4.18 -4.60
C GLN A 107 -17.11 3.92 -4.17
N TRP A 108 -17.35 3.77 -2.86
CA TRP A 108 -18.70 3.56 -2.35
C TRP A 108 -19.56 4.81 -2.44
N LYS A 109 -18.99 5.99 -2.23
CA LYS A 109 -19.70 7.26 -2.46
C LYS A 109 -20.21 7.37 -3.89
N GLU A 110 -19.39 7.06 -4.88
CA GLU A 110 -19.81 7.04 -6.29
C GLU A 110 -20.92 6.01 -6.54
N ARG A 111 -20.74 4.77 -6.07
CA ARG A 111 -21.73 3.69 -6.23
C ARG A 111 -23.06 4.02 -5.55
N LEU A 112 -23.03 4.59 -4.34
CA LEU A 112 -24.22 4.98 -3.62
C LEU A 112 -24.92 6.18 -4.25
N ASN A 113 -24.18 7.10 -4.89
CA ASN A 113 -24.79 8.15 -5.71
C ASN A 113 -25.51 7.58 -6.94
N ASP A 114 -24.95 6.57 -7.61
CA ASP A 114 -25.66 5.84 -8.69
C ASP A 114 -26.96 5.22 -8.17
N TYR A 115 -26.89 4.53 -7.02
CA TYR A 115 -28.08 3.93 -6.41
C TYR A 115 -29.13 4.98 -6.06
N LYS A 116 -28.70 6.14 -5.53
CA LYS A 116 -29.59 7.28 -5.24
C LYS A 116 -30.26 7.80 -6.51
N ALA A 117 -29.50 8.02 -7.57
CA ALA A 117 -30.01 8.51 -8.85
C ALA A 117 -31.04 7.56 -9.48
N ARG A 118 -30.92 6.26 -9.19
CA ARG A 118 -31.81 5.20 -9.69
C ARG A 118 -32.96 4.86 -8.74
N GLY A 119 -33.06 5.53 -7.58
CA GLY A 119 -34.07 5.24 -6.57
C GLY A 119 -33.88 3.89 -5.85
N LEU A 120 -32.68 3.33 -5.85
CA LEU A 120 -32.37 1.98 -5.35
C LEU A 120 -31.88 1.94 -3.89
N LEU A 121 -31.69 3.09 -3.23
CA LEU A 121 -31.13 3.13 -1.87
C LEU A 121 -32.00 2.39 -0.85
N THR A 122 -33.32 2.55 -0.94
CA THR A 122 -34.26 1.89 -0.03
C THR A 122 -34.27 0.38 -0.24
N ASP A 123 -34.26 -0.08 -1.49
CA ASP A 123 -34.17 -1.52 -1.78
C ASP A 123 -32.85 -2.10 -1.28
N PHE A 124 -31.76 -1.34 -1.42
CA PHE A 124 -30.45 -1.73 -0.92
C PHE A 124 -30.42 -1.82 0.62
N SER A 125 -31.01 -0.86 1.35
CA SER A 125 -31.07 -0.91 2.82
C SER A 125 -31.91 -2.08 3.32
N ILE A 126 -33.07 -2.33 2.68
CA ILE A 126 -33.95 -3.47 3.00
C ILE A 126 -33.24 -4.80 2.77
N GLU A 127 -32.48 -4.92 1.67
CA GLU A 127 -31.73 -6.13 1.37
C GLU A 127 -30.67 -6.42 2.45
N TRP A 128 -29.96 -5.39 2.94
CA TRP A 128 -29.00 -5.55 4.04
C TRP A 128 -29.68 -5.92 5.36
N GLU A 129 -30.82 -5.31 5.68
CA GLU A 129 -31.65 -5.68 6.85
C GLU A 129 -32.14 -7.13 6.79
N ARG A 130 -32.38 -7.66 5.58
CA ARG A 130 -32.73 -9.06 5.37
C ARG A 130 -31.52 -9.96 5.53
N ILE A 131 -30.42 -9.64 4.85
CA ILE A 131 -29.19 -10.43 4.80
C ILE A 131 -28.59 -10.59 6.20
N ARG A 132 -28.55 -9.51 7.01
CA ARG A 132 -27.98 -9.53 8.37
C ARG A 132 -28.60 -10.58 9.29
N LYS A 133 -29.85 -10.99 9.03
CA LYS A 133 -30.54 -12.02 9.83
C LYS A 133 -29.99 -13.42 9.60
N THR A 134 -29.25 -13.63 8.52
CA THR A 134 -28.63 -14.92 8.17
C THR A 134 -27.15 -14.97 8.54
N TRP A 135 -26.64 -13.93 9.20
CA TRP A 135 -25.22 -13.78 9.48
C TRP A 135 -24.70 -14.84 10.44
N THR A 136 -23.72 -15.59 9.96
CA THR A 136 -22.89 -16.44 10.81
C THR A 136 -21.56 -15.74 11.04
N LYS A 137 -21.33 -15.32 12.29
CA LYS A 137 -20.13 -14.59 12.71
C LYS A 137 -18.93 -15.53 12.79
N ASN A 138 -17.83 -15.13 12.18
CA ASN A 138 -16.52 -15.72 12.34
C ASN A 138 -15.51 -14.58 12.63
N LYS A 139 -14.63 -14.77 13.60
CA LYS A 139 -13.67 -13.74 14.03
C LYS A 139 -12.25 -14.25 13.89
N SER A 140 -11.40 -13.43 13.28
CA SER A 140 -9.95 -13.62 13.19
C SER A 140 -9.27 -12.31 13.53
N GLU A 141 -8.63 -12.24 14.70
CA GLU A 141 -7.91 -11.07 15.20
C GLU A 141 -8.73 -9.77 15.06
N ASP A 142 -8.31 -8.88 14.16
CA ASP A 142 -8.85 -7.55 13.90
C ASP A 142 -9.93 -7.54 12.81
N VAL A 143 -10.30 -8.72 12.29
CA VAL A 143 -11.29 -8.91 11.23
C VAL A 143 -12.45 -9.76 11.72
N VAL A 144 -13.66 -9.29 11.46
CA VAL A 144 -14.90 -10.06 11.65
C VAL A 144 -15.52 -10.29 10.29
N TYR A 145 -15.79 -11.55 10.01
CA TYR A 145 -16.50 -12.02 8.83
C TYR A 145 -17.91 -12.40 9.24
N PHE A 146 -18.90 -11.95 8.47
CA PHE A 146 -20.25 -12.48 8.54
C PHE A 146 -20.54 -13.20 7.23
N ARG A 147 -20.61 -14.52 7.30
CA ARG A 147 -21.09 -15.31 6.18
C ARG A 147 -22.60 -15.18 6.11
N TYR A 148 -23.13 -14.97 4.90
CA TYR A 148 -24.55 -14.86 4.65
C TYR A 148 -24.95 -15.56 3.34
N ILE A 149 -26.22 -15.93 3.23
CA ILE A 149 -26.76 -16.57 2.03
C ILE A 149 -27.61 -15.55 1.26
N ASN A 150 -27.22 -15.30 0.01
CA ASN A 150 -28.04 -14.56 -0.94
C ASN A 150 -28.83 -15.55 -1.82
N ILE A 151 -30.10 -15.27 -2.05
CA ILE A 151 -30.98 -16.13 -2.85
C ILE A 151 -31.28 -15.42 -4.16
N VAL A 152 -30.76 -15.97 -5.26
CA VAL A 152 -31.07 -15.52 -6.61
C VAL A 152 -32.28 -16.31 -7.09
N LYS A 153 -33.41 -15.63 -7.27
CA LYS A 153 -34.69 -16.29 -7.62
C LYS A 153 -34.76 -16.75 -9.07
N ASP A 154 -34.14 -16.00 -9.97
CA ASP A 154 -34.19 -16.21 -11.41
C ASP A 154 -32.79 -16.16 -12.01
N ASP A 155 -32.57 -16.92 -13.08
CA ASP A 155 -31.32 -16.86 -13.83
C ASP A 155 -31.02 -15.42 -14.25
N THR A 156 -29.86 -14.91 -13.82
CA THR A 156 -29.42 -13.55 -14.13
C THR A 156 -28.07 -13.57 -14.84
N SER A 157 -27.58 -12.41 -15.24
CA SER A 157 -26.27 -12.26 -15.86
C SER A 157 -25.59 -10.99 -15.37
N THR A 158 -24.29 -11.07 -15.12
CA THR A 158 -23.47 -9.91 -14.75
C THR A 158 -22.22 -9.85 -15.62
N ILE A 159 -21.54 -8.70 -15.61
CA ILE A 159 -20.24 -8.52 -16.24
C ILE A 159 -19.18 -8.56 -15.14
N LEU A 160 -18.32 -9.56 -15.16
CA LEU A 160 -17.16 -9.67 -14.27
C LEU A 160 -15.91 -9.69 -15.15
N ASN A 161 -14.99 -8.75 -14.93
CA ASN A 161 -13.75 -8.61 -15.72
C ASN A 161 -13.97 -8.53 -17.24
N GLY A 162 -15.04 -7.84 -17.67
CA GLY A 162 -15.39 -7.70 -19.09
C GLY A 162 -16.07 -8.94 -19.71
N GLN A 163 -16.24 -10.03 -18.95
CA GLN A 163 -16.90 -11.23 -19.42
C GLN A 163 -18.34 -11.30 -18.88
N LYS A 164 -19.29 -11.62 -19.75
CA LYS A 164 -20.68 -11.89 -19.34
C LYS A 164 -20.76 -13.26 -18.69
N ILE A 165 -21.09 -13.30 -17.40
CA ILE A 165 -21.27 -14.52 -16.62
C ILE A 165 -22.76 -14.73 -16.37
N LYS A 166 -23.25 -15.94 -16.61
CA LYS A 166 -24.59 -16.37 -16.20
C LYS A 166 -24.57 -16.81 -14.74
N ILE A 167 -25.48 -16.29 -13.95
CA ILE A 167 -25.67 -16.65 -12.55
C ILE A 167 -27.00 -17.38 -12.48
N PRO A 168 -27.02 -18.73 -12.34
CA PRO A 168 -28.28 -19.46 -12.25
C PRO A 168 -29.04 -19.11 -10.97
N ALA A 169 -30.35 -19.34 -10.96
CA ALA A 169 -31.13 -19.28 -9.73
C ALA A 169 -30.53 -20.25 -8.68
N GLY A 170 -30.45 -19.81 -7.43
CA GLY A 170 -29.87 -20.61 -6.35
C GLY A 170 -29.45 -19.82 -5.12
N GLU A 171 -28.90 -20.56 -4.15
CA GLU A 171 -28.33 -20.01 -2.92
C GLU A 171 -26.83 -19.80 -3.06
N TYR A 172 -26.37 -18.58 -2.78
CA TYR A 172 -24.98 -18.17 -2.89
C TYR A 172 -24.46 -17.70 -1.54
N SER A 173 -23.40 -18.34 -1.07
CA SER A 173 -22.68 -17.91 0.13
C SER A 173 -21.80 -16.71 -0.19
N ASN A 174 -22.00 -15.61 0.54
CA ASN A 174 -21.19 -14.39 0.48
C ASN A 174 -20.68 -14.03 1.88
N ASN A 175 -19.76 -13.06 1.95
CA ASN A 175 -19.22 -12.58 3.21
C ASN A 175 -19.29 -11.05 3.27
N ALA A 176 -19.78 -10.52 4.38
CA ALA A 176 -19.53 -9.14 4.78
C ALA A 176 -18.28 -9.14 5.69
N GLU A 177 -17.34 -8.23 5.43
CA GLU A 177 -16.09 -8.14 6.16
C GLU A 177 -15.98 -6.81 6.88
N PHE A 178 -15.65 -6.87 8.16
CA PHE A 178 -15.45 -5.71 9.01
C PHE A 178 -14.08 -5.74 9.63
N VAL A 179 -13.45 -4.57 9.73
CA VAL A 179 -12.11 -4.43 10.33
C VAL A 179 -12.13 -3.37 11.41
N SER A 180 -11.50 -3.68 12.54
CA SER A 180 -11.31 -2.70 13.62
C SER A 180 -10.20 -1.72 13.27
N TYR A 181 -10.49 -0.44 13.45
CA TYR A 181 -9.49 0.63 13.34
C TYR A 181 -8.84 0.90 14.71
N PRO A 182 -7.61 1.47 14.73
CA PRO A 182 -6.93 1.87 15.97
C PRO A 182 -7.72 2.88 16.81
N SER A 183 -8.63 3.65 16.19
CA SER A 183 -9.55 4.56 16.87
C SER A 183 -10.64 3.85 17.68
N GLY A 184 -10.76 2.52 17.57
CA GLY A 184 -11.73 1.71 18.30
C GLY A 184 -13.08 1.55 17.60
N VAL A 185 -13.22 2.03 16.36
CA VAL A 185 -14.41 1.82 15.54
C VAL A 185 -14.23 0.66 14.57
N TRP A 186 -15.33 0.07 14.12
CA TRP A 186 -15.33 -0.92 13.05
C TRP A 186 -15.69 -0.27 11.72
N LYS A 187 -15.11 -0.82 10.64
CA LYS A 187 -15.29 -0.35 9.26
C LYS A 187 -15.69 -1.48 8.34
N ILE A 188 -16.52 -1.18 7.37
CA ILE A 188 -16.92 -2.10 6.30
C ILE A 188 -15.80 -2.18 5.28
N ARG A 189 -15.23 -3.38 5.09
CA ARG A 189 -14.24 -3.67 4.04
C ARG A 189 -14.91 -4.30 2.82
N VAL A 190 -15.82 -5.24 3.01
CA VAL A 190 -16.49 -5.98 1.93
C VAL A 190 -17.96 -6.13 2.28
N LEU A 191 -18.80 -6.02 1.25
CA LEU A 191 -20.23 -6.29 1.24
C LEU A 191 -20.54 -7.22 0.07
#